data_AF-A0A822F1S7-F1
#
_entry.id   AF-A0A822F1S7-F1
#
_cell.length_a   1.000
_cell.length_b   1.000
_cell.length_c   1.000
_cell.angle_alpha   90.00
_cell.angle_beta   90.00
_cell.angle_gamma   90.00
#
_symmetry.space_group_name_H-M   'P 1'
#
loop_
_entity.id
_entity.type
_entity.pdbx_description
1 polymer ?
#
loop_
_entity_poly.entity_id
_entity_poly.type
_entity_poly.pdbx_seq_one_letter_code
_entity_poly.pdbx_strand_id
1 'polypeptide(L)'
;MPSNFACIFQLAYGTRDRRFSKWLDRWLLSRKQLGLLAFVIALGHCIITIILVSPAYYSSWFHPIEVLVLTVHNQTQIVVGSSLMTAKGELASLLGILALLCMSILTITSIPAISNRLNWREWRFVQSKVGTVTLLFAIGHVLIMAIPYWIRVGLAQSLFGLDLLCLFFPIITIVLKFIFWLPCFSRLLYRIRRGQAPQNAILPD
;
A
#
# COMPACT_ATOMS: atom_id res chain seq x y z
N MET A 1 4.77 -3.71 -8.32
CA MET A 1 5.99 -3.52 -9.14
C MET A 1 6.23 -4.53 -10.26
N PRO A 2 6.48 -5.83 -10.03
CA PRO A 2 7.04 -6.73 -11.06
C PRO A 2 6.16 -6.84 -12.32
N SER A 3 4.84 -6.81 -12.16
CA SER A 3 3.90 -6.81 -13.29
C SER A 3 4.02 -5.56 -14.17
N ASN A 4 4.35 -4.40 -13.58
CA ASN A 4 4.55 -3.15 -14.32
C ASN A 4 5.84 -3.22 -15.14
N PHE A 5 6.93 -3.73 -14.56
CA PHE A 5 8.17 -4.00 -15.30
C PHE A 5 7.94 -4.97 -16.45
N ALA A 6 7.20 -6.07 -16.22
CA ALA A 6 6.85 -7.01 -17.28
C ALA A 6 6.08 -6.32 -18.42
N CYS A 7 5.17 -5.39 -18.13
CA CYS A 7 4.51 -4.58 -19.16
C CYS A 7 5.48 -3.68 -19.93
N ILE A 8 6.42 -3.01 -19.24
CA ILE A 8 7.44 -2.16 -19.87
C ILE A 8 8.30 -3.00 -20.83
N PHE A 9 8.79 -4.16 -20.38
CA PHE A 9 9.58 -5.05 -21.23
C PHE A 9 8.77 -5.62 -22.40
N GLN A 10 7.49 -5.96 -22.20
CA GLN A 10 6.61 -6.39 -23.29
C GLN A 10 6.42 -5.30 -24.34
N LEU A 11 6.29 -4.04 -23.91
CA LEU A 11 6.21 -2.90 -24.82
C LEU A 11 7.54 -2.65 -25.53
N ALA A 12 8.66 -2.70 -24.82
CA ALA A 12 9.99 -2.50 -25.37
C ALA A 12 10.41 -3.59 -26.37
N TYR A 13 9.96 -4.83 -26.16
CA TYR A 13 10.26 -5.93 -27.07
C TYR A 13 9.30 -6.01 -28.27
N GLY A 14 8.11 -5.43 -28.17
CA GLY A 14 7.10 -5.50 -29.22
C GLY A 14 6.58 -6.92 -29.50
N THR A 15 6.99 -7.95 -28.74
CA THR A 15 6.60 -9.34 -28.95
C THR A 15 6.27 -10.03 -27.63
N ARG A 16 5.43 -11.07 -27.69
CA ARG A 16 5.14 -11.95 -26.55
C ARG A 16 6.13 -13.10 -26.41
N ASP A 17 6.86 -13.43 -27.48
CA ASP A 17 7.60 -14.69 -27.56
C ASP A 17 9.01 -14.58 -26.96
N ARG A 18 9.46 -13.35 -26.67
CA ARG A 18 10.72 -13.11 -25.97
C ARG A 18 10.57 -13.41 -24.48
N ARG A 19 11.35 -14.38 -23.99
CA ARG A 19 11.40 -14.73 -22.56
C ARG A 19 11.94 -13.56 -21.74
N PHE A 20 11.37 -13.37 -20.54
CA PHE A 20 11.91 -12.41 -19.58
C PHE A 20 13.30 -12.84 -19.08
N SER A 21 14.08 -11.86 -18.63
CA SER A 21 15.33 -12.12 -17.93
C SER A 21 15.10 -12.99 -16.69
N LYS A 22 16.11 -13.81 -16.34
CA LYS A 22 16.02 -14.74 -15.20
C LYS A 22 15.69 -14.05 -13.87
N TRP A 23 16.13 -12.80 -13.69
CA TRP A 23 15.84 -12.03 -12.47
C TRP A 23 14.36 -11.64 -12.38
N LEU A 24 13.76 -11.18 -13.49
CA LEU A 24 12.37 -10.73 -13.51
C LEU A 24 11.42 -11.92 -13.41
N ASP A 25 11.76 -13.04 -14.05
CA ASP A 25 11.00 -14.29 -13.98
C ASP A 25 10.92 -14.81 -12.53
N ARG A 26 12.08 -14.93 -11.85
CA ARG A 26 12.12 -15.30 -10.42
C ARG A 26 11.33 -14.33 -9.55
N TRP A 27 11.42 -13.03 -9.80
CA TRP A 27 10.66 -12.04 -9.05
C TRP A 27 9.15 -12.18 -9.26
N LEU A 28 8.69 -12.41 -10.49
CA LEU A 28 7.28 -12.66 -10.80
C LEU A 28 6.75 -13.94 -10.12
N LEU A 29 7.57 -14.98 -9.99
CA LEU A 29 7.22 -16.22 -9.29
C LEU A 29 7.16 -16.03 -7.77
N SER A 30 8.03 -15.20 -7.20
CA SER A 30 8.08 -14.93 -5.75
C SER A 30 6.91 -14.09 -5.20
N ARG A 31 6.04 -13.52 -6.06
CA ARG A 31 4.97 -12.59 -5.66
C ARG A 31 4.08 -13.11 -4.53
N LYS A 32 3.73 -14.40 -4.58
CA LYS A 32 2.91 -15.04 -3.53
C LYS A 32 3.63 -15.03 -2.18
N GLN A 33 4.91 -15.42 -2.16
CA GLN A 33 5.70 -15.46 -0.93
C GLN A 33 5.89 -14.06 -0.33
N LEU A 34 6.18 -13.07 -1.16
CA LEU A 34 6.31 -11.67 -0.73
C LEU A 34 4.99 -11.11 -0.19
N GLY A 35 3.86 -11.45 -0.80
CA GLY A 35 2.53 -11.05 -0.31
C GLY A 35 2.19 -11.64 1.06
N LEU A 36 2.49 -12.94 1.27
CA LEU A 36 2.30 -13.61 2.55
C LEU A 36 3.22 -13.05 3.64
N LEU A 37 4.50 -12.78 3.30
CA LEU A 37 5.44 -12.15 4.23
C LEU A 37 4.95 -10.75 4.63
N ALA A 38 4.49 -9.94 3.68
CA ALA A 38 3.93 -8.63 3.95
C ALA A 38 2.71 -8.70 4.87
N PHE A 39 1.86 -9.72 4.75
CA PHE A 39 0.73 -9.93 5.66
C PHE A 39 1.19 -10.23 7.09
N VAL A 40 2.18 -11.09 7.29
CA VAL A 40 2.71 -11.41 8.63
C VAL A 40 3.30 -10.17 9.30
N ILE A 41 4.06 -9.37 8.55
CA ILE A 41 4.61 -8.11 9.05
C ILE A 41 3.49 -7.11 9.39
N ALA A 42 2.46 -6.99 8.54
CA ALA A 42 1.32 -6.12 8.80
C ALA A 42 0.51 -6.55 10.03
N LEU A 43 0.36 -7.86 10.26
CA LEU A 43 -0.30 -8.40 11.44
C LEU A 43 0.51 -8.08 12.71
N GLY A 44 1.83 -8.28 12.67
CA GLY A 44 2.72 -7.90 13.77
C GLY A 44 2.67 -6.40 14.07
N HIS A 45 2.69 -5.56 13.02
CA HIS A 45 2.52 -4.12 13.14
C HIS A 45 1.17 -3.74 13.78
N CYS A 46 0.08 -4.41 13.43
CA CYS A 46 -1.23 -4.20 14.04
C CYS A 46 -1.23 -4.53 15.54
N ILE A 47 -0.66 -5.68 15.93
CA ILE A 47 -0.56 -6.11 17.34
C ILE A 47 0.23 -5.09 18.16
N ILE A 48 1.41 -4.68 17.67
CA ILE A 48 2.26 -3.68 18.33
C ILE A 48 1.50 -2.36 18.47
N THR A 49 0.80 -1.93 17.42
CA THR A 49 0.03 -0.68 17.44
C THR A 49 -1.10 -0.72 18.46
N ILE A 50 -1.84 -1.83 18.57
CA ILE A 50 -2.91 -1.98 19.57
C ILE A 50 -2.34 -1.88 21.01
N ILE A 51 -1.17 -2.44 21.26
CA ILE A 51 -0.50 -2.36 22.57
C ILE A 51 -0.06 -0.93 22.88
N LEU A 52 0.42 -0.20 21.87
CA LEU A 52 0.96 1.16 22.04
C LEU A 52 -0.10 2.26 21.95
N VAL A 53 -1.29 1.97 21.40
CA VAL A 53 -2.39 2.93 21.24
C VAL A 53 -2.86 3.40 22.62
N SER A 54 -2.31 4.52 23.02
CA SER A 54 -2.65 5.24 24.23
C SER A 54 -2.40 6.74 23.99
N PRO A 55 -3.17 7.62 24.67
CA PRO A 55 -2.95 9.06 24.64
C PRO A 55 -1.53 9.47 25.09
N ALA A 56 -0.90 8.66 25.95
CA ALA A 56 0.47 8.89 26.41
C ALA A 56 1.51 8.70 25.31
N TYR A 57 1.34 7.70 24.44
CA TYR A 57 2.29 7.38 23.38
C TYR A 57 1.95 8.10 22.05
N TYR A 58 0.67 8.19 21.71
CA TYR A 58 0.16 8.83 20.49
C TYR A 58 -0.61 10.11 20.80
N SER A 59 -0.01 11.05 21.52
CA SER A 59 -0.67 12.30 21.93
C SER A 59 -1.32 13.08 20.78
N SER A 60 -0.72 13.07 19.58
CA SER A 60 -1.30 13.74 18.39
C SER A 60 -2.58 13.09 17.85
N TRP A 61 -2.92 11.88 18.30
CA TRP A 61 -4.12 11.14 17.87
C TRP A 61 -5.31 11.38 18.79
N PHE A 62 -5.14 12.08 19.90
CA PHE A 62 -6.19 12.35 20.88
C PHE A 62 -6.28 13.85 21.15
N HIS A 63 -7.49 14.35 21.39
CA HIS A 63 -7.63 15.73 21.83
C HIS A 63 -7.11 15.88 23.29
N PRO A 64 -6.37 16.93 23.63
CA PRO A 64 -6.03 17.20 25.02
C PRO A 64 -7.29 17.68 25.76
N ILE A 65 -7.55 17.14 26.95
CA ILE A 65 -8.53 17.72 27.89
C ILE A 65 -7.77 18.27 29.09
N GLU A 66 -8.01 19.52 29.42
CA GLU A 66 -7.56 20.10 30.68
C GLU A 66 -8.62 19.79 31.75
N VAL A 67 -8.28 18.91 32.70
CA VAL A 67 -9.13 18.63 33.87
C VAL A 67 -8.61 19.47 35.04
N LEU A 68 -9.45 20.39 35.50
CA LEU A 68 -9.17 21.16 36.71
C LEU A 68 -9.48 20.30 37.93
N VAL A 69 -8.44 19.86 38.63
CA VAL A 69 -8.60 19.17 39.92
C VAL A 69 -8.38 20.20 41.03
N LEU A 70 -9.46 20.49 41.77
CA LEU A 70 -9.40 21.31 42.97
C LEU A 70 -8.85 20.46 44.11
N THR A 71 -7.59 20.70 44.48
CA THR A 71 -6.99 20.06 45.64
C THR A 71 -7.57 20.68 46.91
N VAL A 72 -7.86 19.86 47.93
CA VAL A 72 -8.45 20.25 49.24
C VAL A 72 -7.66 21.36 49.97
N HIS A 73 -6.47 21.72 49.48
CA HIS A 73 -5.60 22.78 49.97
C HIS A 73 -5.46 24.00 49.03
N ASN A 74 -6.55 24.42 48.37
CA ASN A 74 -6.60 25.69 47.63
C ASN A 74 -5.50 25.83 46.53
N GLN A 75 -5.01 24.69 46.03
CA GLN A 75 -4.09 24.60 44.90
C GLN A 75 -4.83 23.91 43.74
N THR A 76 -5.00 24.63 42.64
CA THR A 76 -5.49 24.06 41.38
C THR A 76 -4.36 23.27 40.73
N GLN A 77 -4.55 21.96 40.54
CA GLN A 77 -3.69 21.17 39.65
C GLN A 77 -4.43 20.91 38.34
N ILE A 78 -3.80 21.24 37.22
CA ILE A 78 -4.30 20.92 35.89
C ILE A 78 -3.81 19.51 35.57
N VAL A 79 -4.72 18.54 35.60
CA VAL A 79 -4.45 17.18 35.13
C VAL A 79 -4.88 17.12 33.68
N VAL A 80 -3.95 16.87 32.75
CA VAL A 80 -4.30 16.68 31.34
C VAL A 80 -4.90 15.28 31.19
N GLY A 81 -6.21 15.22 31.03
CA GLY A 81 -6.97 14.00 30.79
C GLY A 81 -6.93 13.56 29.31
N SER A 82 -7.37 12.33 29.07
CA SER A 82 -7.44 11.72 27.74
C SER A 82 -8.81 11.93 27.09
N SER A 83 -8.87 12.51 25.89
CA SER A 83 -10.11 12.73 25.13
C SER A 83 -10.36 11.67 24.04
N LEU A 84 -11.46 11.86 23.30
CA LEU A 84 -11.76 11.19 22.04
C LEU A 84 -10.61 11.34 21.02
N MET A 85 -10.54 10.37 20.09
CA MET A 85 -9.56 10.39 19.01
C MET A 85 -9.81 11.57 18.05
N THR A 86 -8.73 12.13 17.51
CA THR A 86 -8.82 13.14 16.47
C THR A 86 -9.20 12.47 15.15
N ALA A 87 -9.80 13.22 14.22
CA ALA A 87 -10.13 12.72 12.87
C ALA A 87 -8.91 12.12 12.14
N LYS A 88 -7.70 12.64 12.42
CA LYS A 88 -6.44 12.07 11.93
C LYS A 88 -6.24 10.64 12.40
N GLY A 89 -6.34 10.40 13.71
CA GLY A 89 -6.18 9.08 14.32
C GLY A 89 -7.28 8.12 13.89
N GLU A 90 -8.53 8.58 13.83
CA GLU A 90 -9.68 7.77 13.40
C GLU A 90 -9.53 7.31 11.95
N LEU A 91 -9.24 8.25 11.02
CA LEU A 91 -9.14 7.93 9.60
C LEU A 91 -7.90 7.09 9.29
N ALA A 92 -6.77 7.36 9.96
CA ALA A 92 -5.57 6.52 9.84
C ALA A 92 -5.86 5.09 10.30
N SER A 93 -6.51 4.92 11.46
CA SER A 93 -6.88 3.60 11.99
C SER A 93 -7.84 2.86 11.05
N LEU A 94 -8.86 3.56 10.55
CA LEU A 94 -9.84 2.99 9.61
C LEU A 94 -9.16 2.45 8.34
N LEU A 95 -8.29 3.25 7.70
CA LEU A 95 -7.58 2.81 6.50
C LEU A 95 -6.62 1.65 6.78
N GLY A 96 -5.97 1.65 7.96
CA GLY A 96 -5.12 0.54 8.40
C GLY A 96 -5.91 -0.76 8.56
N ILE A 97 -7.08 -0.70 9.20
CA ILE A 97 -7.98 -1.86 9.38
C ILE A 97 -8.51 -2.34 8.02
N LEU A 98 -8.96 -1.45 7.14
CA LEU A 98 -9.44 -1.81 5.80
C LEU A 98 -8.34 -2.46 4.95
N ALA A 99 -7.11 -1.94 5.02
CA ALA A 99 -5.95 -2.54 4.37
C ALA A 99 -5.68 -3.96 4.92
N LEU A 100 -5.71 -4.13 6.24
CA LEU A 100 -5.49 -5.43 6.88
C LEU A 100 -6.60 -6.44 6.51
N LEU A 101 -7.86 -6.03 6.50
CA LEU A 101 -8.97 -6.88 6.06
C LEU A 101 -8.80 -7.34 4.61
N CYS A 102 -8.41 -6.43 3.73
CA CYS A 102 -8.15 -6.78 2.33
C CYS A 102 -6.92 -7.69 2.19
N MET A 103 -5.84 -7.46 2.96
CA MET A 103 -4.69 -8.36 3.02
C MET A 103 -5.08 -9.76 3.51
N SER A 104 -5.97 -9.87 4.51
CA SER A 104 -6.49 -11.15 5.00
C SER A 104 -7.20 -11.92 3.89
N ILE A 105 -8.04 -11.26 3.08
CA ILE A 105 -8.70 -11.88 1.92
C ILE A 105 -7.66 -12.38 0.90
N LEU A 106 -6.61 -11.59 0.62
CA LEU A 106 -5.54 -11.99 -0.31
C LEU A 106 -4.74 -13.20 0.20
N THR A 107 -4.48 -13.25 1.50
CA THR A 107 -3.78 -14.36 2.16
C THR A 107 -4.63 -15.63 2.13
N ILE A 108 -5.90 -15.54 2.51
CA ILE A 108 -6.84 -16.67 2.52
C ILE A 108 -6.97 -17.25 1.10
N THR A 109 -7.16 -16.40 0.09
CA THR A 109 -7.25 -16.84 -1.31
C THR A 109 -5.92 -17.36 -1.89
N SER A 110 -4.80 -17.16 -1.19
CA SER A 110 -3.49 -17.72 -1.56
C SER A 110 -3.29 -19.15 -1.04
N ILE A 111 -4.13 -19.63 -0.12
CA ILE A 111 -4.08 -21.00 0.40
C ILE A 111 -4.48 -21.98 -0.73
N PRO A 112 -3.69 -23.03 -1.03
CA PRO A 112 -3.99 -23.95 -2.14
C PRO A 112 -5.40 -24.55 -2.09
N ALA A 113 -5.89 -24.88 -0.88
CA ALA A 113 -7.23 -25.44 -0.67
C ALA A 113 -8.36 -24.53 -1.19
N ILE A 114 -8.19 -23.21 -1.13
CA ILE A 114 -9.16 -22.21 -1.59
C ILE A 114 -8.84 -21.80 -3.03
N SER A 115 -7.57 -21.55 -3.33
CA SER A 115 -7.13 -21.13 -4.66
C SER A 115 -7.49 -22.14 -5.75
N ASN A 116 -7.52 -23.43 -5.45
CA ASN A 116 -7.89 -24.49 -6.41
C ASN A 116 -9.41 -24.61 -6.63
N ARG A 117 -10.23 -23.97 -5.79
CA ARG A 117 -11.70 -23.94 -5.92
C ARG A 117 -12.20 -22.73 -6.71
N LEU A 118 -11.38 -21.68 -6.84
CA LEU A 118 -11.72 -20.45 -7.55
C LEU A 118 -11.46 -20.58 -9.04
N ASN A 119 -12.34 -20.00 -9.85
CA ASN A 119 -12.08 -19.84 -11.27
C ASN A 119 -10.93 -18.84 -11.49
N TRP A 120 -10.18 -18.97 -12.59
CA TRP A 120 -9.08 -18.07 -12.93
C TRP A 120 -9.49 -16.59 -12.96
N ARG A 121 -10.72 -16.29 -13.42
CA ARG A 121 -11.24 -14.91 -13.45
C ARG A 121 -11.46 -14.35 -12.04
N GLU A 122 -12.02 -15.14 -11.14
CA GLU A 122 -12.28 -14.78 -9.73
C GLU A 122 -10.96 -14.60 -8.98
N TRP A 123 -10.06 -15.59 -9.11
CA TRP A 123 -8.74 -15.53 -8.51
C TRP A 123 -7.96 -14.30 -8.98
N ARG A 124 -7.98 -14.02 -10.29
CA ARG A 124 -7.33 -12.83 -10.86
C ARG A 124 -7.98 -11.53 -10.37
N PHE A 125 -9.31 -11.50 -10.21
CA PHE A 125 -10.01 -10.34 -9.69
C PHE A 125 -9.54 -10.04 -8.26
N VAL A 126 -9.55 -11.04 -7.37
CA VAL A 126 -9.10 -10.89 -5.99
C VAL A 126 -7.63 -10.46 -5.95
N GLN A 127 -6.72 -11.24 -6.53
CA GLN A 127 -5.27 -10.99 -6.44
C GLN A 127 -4.82 -9.70 -7.15
N SER A 128 -5.57 -9.19 -8.13
CA SER A 128 -5.20 -7.97 -8.87
C SER A 128 -5.94 -6.72 -8.43
N LYS A 129 -7.28 -6.78 -8.28
CA LYS A 129 -8.11 -5.61 -7.95
C LYS A 129 -8.13 -5.36 -6.45
N VAL A 130 -8.43 -6.37 -5.63
CA VAL A 130 -8.35 -6.26 -4.17
C VAL A 130 -6.91 -5.97 -3.75
N GLY A 131 -5.92 -6.60 -4.39
CA GLY A 131 -4.50 -6.28 -4.19
C GLY A 131 -4.14 -4.81 -4.43
N THR A 132 -4.71 -4.18 -5.46
CA THR A 132 -4.51 -2.75 -5.72
C THR A 132 -5.24 -1.86 -4.73
N VAL A 133 -6.48 -2.21 -4.37
CA VAL A 133 -7.25 -1.47 -3.34
C VAL A 133 -6.54 -1.52 -1.99
N THR A 134 -5.98 -2.67 -1.63
CA THR A 134 -5.19 -2.85 -0.41
C THR A 134 -4.00 -1.89 -0.36
N LEU A 135 -3.26 -1.79 -1.47
CA LEU A 135 -2.12 -0.88 -1.57
C LEU A 135 -2.56 0.59 -1.49
N LEU A 136 -3.72 0.95 -2.05
CA LEU A 136 -4.28 2.30 -1.94
C LEU A 136 -4.64 2.65 -0.49
N PHE A 137 -5.30 1.73 0.24
CA PHE A 137 -5.59 1.93 1.66
C PHE A 137 -4.31 2.05 2.50
N ALA A 138 -3.29 1.23 2.23
CA ALA A 138 -1.99 1.32 2.91
C ALA A 138 -1.27 2.65 2.65
N ILE A 139 -1.28 3.14 1.40
CA ILE A 139 -0.74 4.47 1.06
C ILE A 139 -1.52 5.57 1.79
N GLY A 140 -2.85 5.51 1.76
CA GLY A 140 -3.71 6.47 2.45
C GLY A 140 -3.47 6.49 3.97
N HIS A 141 -3.33 5.32 4.59
CA HIS A 141 -3.02 5.16 6.01
C HIS A 141 -1.76 5.95 6.41
N VAL A 142 -0.67 5.80 5.64
CA VAL A 142 0.58 6.52 5.90
C VAL A 142 0.47 8.01 5.56
N LEU A 143 -0.20 8.37 4.45
CA LEU A 143 -0.35 9.77 4.03
C LEU A 143 -1.10 10.61 5.06
N ILE A 144 -2.18 10.11 5.66
CA ILE A 144 -2.92 10.83 6.70
C ILE A 144 -2.02 11.14 7.91
N MET A 145 -1.11 10.24 8.24
CA MET A 145 -0.17 10.44 9.33
C MET A 145 0.94 11.44 8.98
N ALA A 146 1.46 11.34 7.75
CA ALA A 146 2.65 12.07 7.29
C ALA A 146 2.37 13.49 6.79
N ILE A 147 1.23 13.74 6.10
CA ILE A 147 0.92 15.06 5.52
C ILE A 147 0.96 16.20 6.56
N PRO A 148 0.35 16.08 7.76
CA PRO A 148 0.41 17.14 8.77
C PRO A 148 1.84 17.44 9.22
N TYR A 149 2.70 16.42 9.26
CA TYR A 149 4.11 16.57 9.60
C TYR A 149 4.88 17.29 8.49
N TRP A 150 4.66 16.90 7.22
CA TRP A 150 5.32 17.54 6.07
C TRP A 150 4.97 19.01 5.92
N ILE A 151 3.71 19.39 6.17
CA ILE A 151 3.28 20.79 6.14
C ILE A 151 4.00 21.61 7.21
N ARG A 152 4.21 21.05 8.40
CA ARG A 152 4.85 21.75 9.53
C ARG A 152 6.35 21.93 9.35
N VAL A 153 7.03 20.91 8.83
CA VAL A 153 8.51 20.84 8.79
C VAL A 153 9.06 21.30 7.42
N GLY A 154 8.21 21.33 6.40
CA GLY A 154 8.58 21.72 5.03
C GLY A 154 9.11 20.55 4.19
N LEU A 155 9.05 20.71 2.86
CA LEU A 155 9.36 19.63 1.90
C LEU A 155 10.82 19.18 1.98
N ALA A 156 11.78 20.10 2.13
CA ALA A 156 13.21 19.79 2.10
C ALA A 156 13.63 18.81 3.22
N GLN A 157 13.10 18.99 4.43
CA GLN A 157 13.36 18.09 5.56
C GLN A 157 12.52 16.81 5.50
N SER A 158 11.35 16.87 4.87
CA SER A 158 10.49 15.70 4.66
C SER A 158 11.05 14.69 3.65
N LEU A 159 11.92 15.14 2.73
CA LEU A 159 12.55 14.27 1.71
C LEU A 159 13.35 13.11 2.30
N PHE A 160 13.91 13.30 3.48
CA PHE A 160 14.71 12.28 4.18
C PHE A 160 13.93 11.55 5.29
N GLY A 161 12.62 11.81 5.42
CA GLY A 161 11.77 11.14 6.39
C GLY A 161 11.49 9.69 6.00
N LEU A 162 11.44 8.79 7.00
CA LEU A 162 11.08 7.38 6.82
C LEU A 162 9.71 7.21 6.12
N ASP A 163 8.78 8.14 6.38
CA ASP A 163 7.45 8.15 5.76
C ASP A 163 7.51 8.27 4.24
N LEU A 164 8.38 9.14 3.72
CA LEU A 164 8.53 9.33 2.27
C LEU A 164 9.26 8.15 1.62
N LEU A 165 10.30 7.64 2.28
CA LEU A 165 11.06 6.49 1.79
C LEU A 165 10.16 5.24 1.65
N CYS A 166 9.27 5.01 2.63
CA CYS A 166 8.30 3.92 2.59
C CYS A 166 7.25 4.10 1.49
N LEU A 167 6.83 5.35 1.21
CA LEU A 167 5.81 5.67 0.21
C LEU A 167 6.32 5.67 -1.24
N PHE A 168 7.64 5.82 -1.46
CA PHE A 168 8.23 5.94 -2.80
C PHE A 168 7.85 4.77 -3.73
N PHE A 169 8.12 3.53 -3.33
CA PHE A 169 7.83 2.35 -4.15
C PHE A 169 6.31 2.07 -4.31
N PRO A 170 5.48 2.17 -3.26
CA PRO A 170 4.03 2.07 -3.39
C PRO A 170 3.42 3.09 -4.37
N ILE A 171 3.81 4.36 -4.28
CA ILE A 171 3.28 5.42 -5.14
C ILE A 171 3.66 5.16 -6.60
N ILE A 172 4.94 4.89 -6.88
CA ILE A 172 5.38 4.55 -8.25
C ILE A 172 4.61 3.33 -8.79
N THR A 173 4.32 2.34 -7.93
CA THR A 173 3.58 1.13 -8.35
C THR A 173 2.19 1.48 -8.83
N ILE A 174 1.50 2.34 -8.08
CA ILE A 174 0.13 2.78 -8.38
C ILE A 174 0.13 3.67 -9.62
N VAL A 175 1.02 4.65 -9.71
CA VAL A 175 1.13 5.55 -10.87
C VAL A 175 1.35 4.76 -12.16
N LEU A 176 2.34 3.86 -12.17
CA LEU A 176 2.58 2.99 -13.34
C LEU A 176 1.36 2.11 -13.67
N LYS A 177 0.65 1.63 -12.65
CA LYS A 177 -0.54 0.80 -12.88
C LYS A 177 -1.68 1.59 -13.50
N PHE A 178 -1.87 2.85 -13.10
CA PHE A 178 -2.81 3.77 -13.73
C PHE A 178 -2.41 4.11 -15.17
N ILE A 179 -1.13 4.36 -15.43
CA ILE A 179 -0.63 4.59 -16.81
C ILE A 179 -0.97 3.40 -17.71
N PHE A 180 -0.76 2.16 -17.25
CA PHE A 180 -1.09 0.96 -18.03
C PHE A 180 -2.59 0.66 -18.14
N TRP A 181 -3.45 1.34 -17.35
CA TRP A 181 -4.89 1.28 -17.53
C TRP A 181 -5.41 2.24 -18.60
N LEU A 182 -4.63 3.24 -19.00
CA LEU A 182 -5.00 4.14 -20.10
C LEU A 182 -5.26 3.34 -21.39
N PRO A 183 -6.25 3.75 -22.20
CA PRO A 183 -6.68 3.01 -23.38
C PRO A 183 -5.54 2.80 -24.40
N CYS A 184 -4.61 3.75 -24.52
CA CYS A 184 -3.49 3.67 -25.44
C CYS A 184 -2.56 2.50 -25.11
N PHE A 185 -2.09 2.41 -23.85
CA PHE A 185 -1.17 1.36 -23.42
C PHE A 185 -1.87 0.01 -23.26
N SER A 186 -3.09 0.00 -22.73
CA SER A 186 -3.84 -1.25 -22.54
C SER A 186 -4.18 -1.95 -23.86
N ARG A 187 -4.59 -1.21 -24.90
CA ARG A 187 -4.85 -1.75 -26.24
C ARG A 187 -3.56 -2.27 -26.90
N LEU A 188 -2.46 -1.54 -26.77
CA LEU A 188 -1.16 -1.96 -27.33
C LEU A 188 -0.65 -3.26 -26.65
N LEU A 189 -0.65 -3.31 -25.32
CA LEU A 189 -0.30 -4.51 -24.55
C LEU A 189 -1.21 -5.69 -24.89
N TYR A 190 -2.51 -5.44 -25.12
CA TYR A 190 -3.45 -6.46 -25.52
C TYR A 190 -3.12 -7.05 -26.89
N ARG A 191 -2.78 -6.20 -27.88
CA ARG A 191 -2.34 -6.65 -29.21
C ARG A 191 -1.05 -7.48 -29.14
N ILE A 192 -0.04 -7.00 -28.40
CA ILE A 192 1.22 -7.73 -28.21
C ILE A 192 0.97 -9.12 -27.61
N ARG A 193 0.15 -9.21 -26.55
CA ARG A 193 -0.18 -10.49 -25.89
C ARG A 193 -0.95 -11.47 -26.79
N ARG A 194 -1.70 -10.96 -27.77
CA ARG A 194 -2.37 -11.77 -28.79
C ARG A 194 -1.45 -12.16 -29.97
N GLY A 195 -0.21 -11.67 -30.01
CA GLY A 195 0.69 -11.87 -31.13
C GLY A 195 0.35 -11.00 -32.35
N GLN A 196 -0.46 -9.95 -32.16
CA GLN A 196 -0.93 -9.04 -33.22
C GLN A 196 -0.12 -7.72 -33.26
N ALA A 197 1.10 -7.73 -32.72
CA ALA A 197 1.92 -6.53 -32.70
C ALA A 197 2.35 -6.17 -34.13
N PRO A 198 2.27 -4.89 -34.54
CA PRO A 198 2.90 -4.48 -35.79
C PRO A 198 4.40 -4.73 -35.68
N GLN A 199 4.97 -5.46 -36.63
CA GLN A 199 6.41 -5.77 -36.71
C GLN A 199 7.31 -4.52 -36.87
N ASN A 200 6.71 -3.33 -36.97
CA ASN A 200 7.40 -2.08 -37.27
C ASN A 200 7.29 -1.11 -36.09
N ALA A 201 8.17 -1.27 -35.10
CA ALA A 201 8.61 -0.16 -34.24
C ALA A 201 9.86 -0.56 -33.42
N ILE A 202 11.04 -0.16 -33.93
CA ILE A 202 12.26 0.21 -33.18
C ILE A 202 13.03 -1.00 -32.60
N LEU A 203 14.12 -1.48 -33.22
CA LEU A 203 15.42 -0.82 -33.40
C LEU A 203 16.08 -1.22 -34.74
N PRO A 204 16.70 -0.31 -35.52
CA PRO A 204 17.86 -0.64 -36.34
C PRO A 204 19.12 -0.76 -35.44
N ASP A 205 20.11 -1.49 -35.96
CA ASP A 205 21.36 -1.94 -35.33
C ASP A 205 22.08 -0.96 -34.39
#